data_AF-A0A498J8B8-F1
#
_entry.id   AF-A0A498J8B8-F1
#
_cell.length_a   1.000
_cell.length_b   1.000
_cell.length_c   1.000
_cell.angle_alpha   90.00
_cell.angle_beta   90.00
_cell.angle_gamma   90.00
#
_symmetry.space_group_name_H-M   'P 1'
#
loop_
_entity.id
_entity.type
_entity.pdbx_description
1 polymer ?
#
loop_
_entity_poly.entity_id
_entity_poly.type
_entity_poly.pdbx_seq_one_letter_code
_entity_poly.pdbx_strand_id
1 'polypeptide(L)'
;MESNQSKPDLLCNLESSQRTMYPYVTGTSVVALKYTDGILMAADMEGSYGSTLRYKSVERMKLIGKHFLLGASGEISDLQELTSSG
;
A
#
# COMPACT_ATOMS: atom_id res chain seq x y z
N MET A 1 10.96 48.95 18.56
CA MET A 1 11.69 48.52 19.78
C MET A 1 10.66 47.96 20.73
N GLU A 2 10.56 46.63 20.80
CA GLU A 2 10.58 45.85 22.05
C GLU A 2 10.46 44.37 21.68
N SER A 3 11.44 43.62 22.16
CA SER A 3 11.63 42.18 22.10
C SER A 3 10.78 41.48 23.17
N ASN A 4 10.36 40.22 22.93
CA ASN A 4 10.73 39.07 23.78
C ASN A 4 9.93 37.78 23.49
N GLN A 5 10.61 36.85 22.81
CA GLN A 5 10.88 35.43 23.15
C GLN A 5 9.78 34.35 23.37
N SER A 6 10.17 33.14 22.89
CA SER A 6 9.79 31.75 23.23
C SER A 6 8.83 31.09 22.22
N LYS A 7 9.08 29.92 21.58
CA LYS A 7 10.04 28.79 21.65
C LYS A 7 10.14 28.19 20.22
N PRO A 8 11.12 27.32 19.88
CA PRO A 8 11.05 26.58 18.62
C PRO A 8 9.97 25.52 18.77
N ASP A 9 8.84 25.70 18.08
CA ASP A 9 7.84 24.65 17.97
C ASP A 9 8.43 23.53 17.09
N LEU A 10 9.08 22.58 17.77
CA LEU A 10 9.36 21.24 17.26
C LEU A 10 8.02 20.52 17.07
N LEU A 11 7.23 20.96 16.09
CA LEU A 11 6.09 20.23 15.61
C LEU A 11 6.56 19.44 14.40
N CYS A 12 6.68 18.13 14.60
CA CYS A 12 6.76 17.13 13.55
C CYS A 12 5.89 17.59 12.37
N ASN A 13 6.48 17.67 11.16
CA ASN A 13 5.78 17.93 9.92
C ASN A 13 4.58 16.97 9.82
N LEU A 14 3.41 17.42 10.28
CA LEU A 14 2.10 16.93 9.91
C LEU A 14 1.78 17.52 8.54
N GLU A 15 2.65 17.27 7.54
CA GLU A 15 2.18 17.24 6.17
C GLU A 15 1.06 16.21 6.18
N SER A 16 -0.19 16.65 6.00
CA SER A 16 -1.33 15.76 6.02
C SER A 16 -1.07 14.67 4.99
N SER A 17 -0.77 13.45 5.43
CA SER A 17 -0.59 12.30 4.56
C SER A 17 -1.87 12.18 3.74
N GLN A 18 -1.81 12.60 2.47
CA GLN A 18 -2.96 12.54 1.59
C GLN A 18 -3.22 11.06 1.29
N ARG A 19 -4.42 10.61 1.63
CA ARG A 19 -4.88 9.25 1.38
C ARG A 19 -5.72 9.24 0.12
N THR A 20 -5.63 8.14 -0.61
CA THR A 20 -6.45 7.90 -1.79
C THR A 20 -7.94 7.91 -1.43
N MET A 21 -8.67 8.91 -1.93
CA MET A 21 -10.12 9.05 -1.70
C MET A 21 -10.96 8.38 -2.78
N TYR A 22 -10.41 8.28 -4.00
CA TYR A 22 -11.05 7.67 -5.16
C TYR A 22 -10.03 6.73 -5.83
N PRO A 23 -10.15 5.41 -5.62
CA PRO A 23 -9.19 4.46 -6.17
C PRO A 23 -9.28 4.44 -7.71
N TYR A 24 -8.12 4.46 -8.38
CA TYR A 24 -8.05 4.56 -9.83
C TYR A 24 -7.74 3.20 -10.46
N VAL A 25 -6.56 2.64 -10.23
CA VAL A 25 -6.21 1.28 -10.67
C VAL A 25 -6.36 0.34 -9.49
N THR A 26 -7.28 -0.61 -9.61
CA THR A 26 -7.61 -1.54 -8.53
C THR A 26 -7.30 -2.98 -8.89
N GLY A 27 -6.78 -3.70 -7.90
CA GLY A 27 -6.78 -5.14 -7.85
C GLY A 27 -8.01 -5.66 -7.11
N THR A 28 -8.44 -6.87 -7.46
CA THR A 28 -9.62 -7.50 -6.85
C THR A 28 -9.22 -8.37 -5.66
N SER A 29 -9.65 -9.62 -5.60
CA SER A 29 -9.53 -10.46 -4.41
C SER A 29 -8.11 -10.98 -4.20
N VAL A 30 -7.76 -11.12 -2.92
CA VAL A 30 -6.60 -11.89 -2.45
C VAL A 30 -7.15 -12.96 -1.51
N VAL A 31 -6.79 -14.21 -1.76
CA VAL A 31 -7.23 -15.35 -0.94
C VAL A 31 -6.03 -16.02 -0.28
N ALA A 32 -6.21 -16.47 0.95
CA ALA A 32 -5.18 -17.14 1.73
C ALA A 32 -5.75 -18.34 2.49
N LEU A 33 -4.97 -19.40 2.60
CA LEU A 33 -5.34 -20.62 3.33
C LEU A 33 -4.19 -21.06 4.22
N LYS A 34 -4.48 -21.23 5.51
CA LYS A 34 -3.52 -21.73 6.51
C LYS A 34 -3.53 -23.26 6.53
N TYR A 35 -2.36 -23.87 6.53
CA TYR A 35 -2.17 -25.31 6.71
C TYR A 35 -1.09 -25.58 7.76
N THR A 36 -0.83 -26.85 8.07
CA THR A 36 0.05 -27.28 9.18
C THR A 36 1.41 -26.58 9.17
N ASP A 37 2.02 -26.44 8.00
CA ASP A 37 3.40 -25.98 7.86
C ASP A 37 3.51 -24.62 7.14
N GLY A 38 2.42 -23.87 7.01
CA GLY A 38 2.48 -22.57 6.35
C GLY A 38 1.16 -21.96 5.92
N ILE A 39 1.29 -21.02 4.97
CA ILE A 39 0.17 -20.27 4.38
C ILE A 39 0.34 -20.32 2.87
N LEU A 40 -0.72 -20.71 2.16
CA LEU A 40 -0.82 -20.56 0.71
C LEU A 40 -1.62 -19.30 0.42
N MET A 41 -1.12 -18.42 -0.45
CA MET A 41 -1.79 -17.18 -0.82
C MET A 41 -1.83 -17.03 -2.34
N ALA A 42 -2.94 -16.54 -2.88
CA ALA A 42 -3.13 -16.32 -4.31
C ALA A 42 -3.91 -15.03 -4.58
N ALA A 43 -3.60 -14.41 -5.72
CA ALA A 43 -4.26 -13.22 -6.24
C ALA A 43 -4.22 -13.29 -7.77
N ASP A 44 -5.19 -12.65 -8.44
CA ASP A 44 -5.09 -12.42 -9.89
C ASP A 44 -3.96 -11.41 -10.19
N MET A 45 -3.52 -11.36 -11.45
CA MET A 45 -2.44 -10.46 -11.91
C MET A 45 -2.96 -9.22 -12.65
N GLU A 46 -4.22 -8.89 -12.45
CA GLU A 46 -4.92 -7.85 -13.18
C GLU A 46 -4.97 -6.53 -12.39
N GLY A 47 -4.90 -5.42 -13.13
CA GLY A 47 -5.14 -4.07 -12.64
C GLY A 47 -6.23 -3.41 -13.48
N SER A 48 -7.35 -3.07 -12.85
CA SER A 48 -8.55 -2.59 -13.53
C SER A 48 -8.81 -1.11 -13.26
N TYR A 49 -9.23 -0.39 -14.30
CA TYR A 49 -9.80 0.95 -14.20
C TYR A 49 -11.32 0.84 -14.33
N GLY A 50 -12.02 0.78 -13.20
CA GLY A 50 -13.43 0.40 -13.16
C GLY A 50 -13.66 -0.98 -13.81
N SER A 51 -14.48 -1.04 -14.85
CA SER A 51 -14.76 -2.28 -15.61
C SER A 51 -13.71 -2.63 -16.66
N THR A 52 -12.71 -1.77 -16.91
CA THR A 52 -11.73 -1.98 -17.98
C THR A 52 -10.46 -2.60 -17.42
N LEU A 53 -10.11 -3.79 -17.93
CA LEU A 53 -8.83 -4.43 -17.66
C LEU A 53 -7.69 -3.63 -18.32
N ARG A 54 -6.96 -2.85 -17.51
CA ARG A 54 -5.91 -1.95 -18.00
C ARG A 54 -4.55 -2.62 -18.04
N TYR A 55 -4.23 -3.40 -17.02
CA TYR A 55 -2.96 -4.10 -16.86
C TYR A 55 -3.21 -5.58 -16.62
N LYS A 56 -2.49 -6.44 -17.37
CA LYS A 56 -2.66 -7.91 -17.32
C LYS A 56 -1.57 -8.64 -16.54
N SER A 57 -0.57 -7.89 -16.04
CA SER A 57 0.61 -8.46 -15.39
C SER A 57 1.10 -7.53 -14.29
N VAL A 58 0.24 -7.33 -13.30
CA VAL A 58 0.53 -6.61 -12.06
C VAL A 58 0.81 -7.62 -10.96
N GLU A 59 1.99 -7.54 -10.35
CA GLU A 59 2.33 -8.36 -9.19
C GLU A 59 1.71 -7.73 -7.93
N ARG A 60 0.80 -8.46 -7.28
CA ARG A 60 0.09 -8.00 -6.07
C ARG A 60 0.54 -8.69 -4.78
N MET A 61 1.59 -9.50 -4.88
CA MET A 61 2.21 -10.20 -3.76
C MET A 61 3.64 -9.72 -3.62
N LYS A 62 4.06 -9.32 -2.42
CA LYS A 62 5.44 -8.95 -2.13
C LYS A 62 5.97 -9.65 -0.90
N LEU A 63 7.17 -10.21 -1.05
CA LEU A 63 7.94 -10.75 0.06
C LEU A 63 8.54 -9.59 0.85
N ILE A 64 8.25 -9.55 2.14
CA ILE A 64 8.79 -8.58 3.08
C ILE A 64 9.79 -9.31 3.98
N GLY A 65 11.08 -9.15 3.68
CA GLY A 65 12.14 -9.91 4.34
C GLY A 65 12.07 -11.42 4.04
N LYS A 66 12.39 -12.25 5.03
CA LYS A 66 12.56 -13.71 4.85
C LYS A 66 11.33 -14.55 5.18
N HIS A 67 10.38 -14.02 5.96
CA HIS A 67 9.30 -14.81 6.57
C HIS A 67 7.90 -14.21 6.39
N PHE A 68 7.78 -13.04 5.75
CA PHE A 68 6.51 -12.37 5.58
C PHE A 68 6.16 -12.24 4.09
N LEU A 69 4.90 -12.52 3.76
CA LEU A 69 4.31 -12.29 2.46
C LEU A 69 3.16 -11.30 2.63
N LEU A 70 3.24 -10.19 1.90
CA LEU A 70 2.20 -9.18 1.82
C LEU A 70 1.41 -9.37 0.53
N GLY A 71 0.11 -9.59 0.65
CA GLY A 71 -0.83 -9.53 -0.47
C GLY A 71 -1.82 -8.41 -0.23
N ALA A 72 -2.07 -7.57 -1.23
CA ALA A 72 -3.04 -6.48 -1.12
C ALA A 72 -4.06 -6.47 -2.26
N SER A 73 -5.26 -6.00 -1.90
CA SER A 73 -6.39 -5.71 -2.77
C SER A 73 -6.60 -4.20 -2.83
N GLY A 74 -7.48 -3.72 -3.71
CA GLY A 74 -7.78 -2.30 -3.83
C GLY A 74 -6.70 -1.59 -4.64
N GLU A 75 -6.33 -0.39 -4.23
CA GLU A 75 -5.55 0.51 -5.08
C GLU A 75 -4.07 0.08 -5.19
N ILE A 76 -3.57 0.02 -6.43
CA ILE A 76 -2.24 -0.53 -6.74
C ILE A 76 -1.11 0.43 -6.36
N SER A 77 -1.29 1.74 -6.49
CA SER A 77 -0.30 2.74 -6.06
C SER A 77 -0.11 2.75 -4.54
N ASP A 78 -1.17 2.54 -3.75
CA ASP A 78 -1.10 2.41 -2.30
C ASP A 78 -0.26 1.16 -1.92
N LEU A 79 -0.41 0.04 -2.63
CA LEU A 79 0.45 -1.14 -2.45
C LEU A 79 1.91 -0.83 -2.80
N GLN A 80 2.17 -0.08 -3.86
CA GLN A 80 3.53 0.32 -4.25
C GLN A 80 4.15 1.20 -3.17
N GLU A 81 3.43 2.19 -2.66
CA GLU A 81 3.90 3.07 -1.58
C GLU A 81 4.30 2.25 -0.34
N LEU A 82 3.47 1.29 0.06
CA LEU A 82 3.75 0.40 1.20
C LEU A 82 4.96 -0.52 0.98
N THR A 83 5.30 -0.83 -0.26
CA THR A 83 6.38 -1.79 -0.60
C THR A 83 7.65 -1.12 -1.10
N SER A 84 7.64 0.19 -1.35
CA SER A 84 8.77 0.94 -1.93
C SER A 84 9.89 1.23 -0.93
N SER A 85 9.67 1.11 0.38
CA SER A 85 10.66 1.44 1.42
C SER A 85 11.64 0.31 1.78
N GLY A 86 11.99 -0.55 0.81
CA GLY A 86 12.89 -1.70 1.00
C GLY A 86 14.38 -1.36 0.97
#